data_AF-A0A920W655-F1
#
_entry.id   AF-A0A920W655-F1
#
_cell.length_a   1.000
_cell.length_b   1.000
_cell.length_c   1.000
_cell.angle_alpha   90.00
_cell.angle_beta   90.00
_cell.angle_gamma   90.00
#
_symmetry.space_group_name_H-M   'P 1'
#
loop_
_entity.id
_entity.type
_entity.pdbx_description
1 polymer ?
#
loop_
_entity_poly.entity_id
_entity_poly.type
_entity_poly.pdbx_seq_one_letter_code
_entity_poly.pdbx_strand_id
1 'polypeptide(L)' 'MVRNETNGLVVEPTANSLAIALARISEDSTLAESFGAAGLQQVAAMTWEQAVDRLLLV' A
#
# COMPACT_ATOMS: atom_id res chain seq x y z
N MET A 1 -5.03 -3.37 -0.36
CA MET A 1 -5.25 -2.63 0.89
C MET A 1 -3.90 -2.19 1.44
N VAL A 2 -3.79 -0.94 1.89
CA VAL A 2 -2.54 -0.36 2.43
C VAL A 2 -2.23 -0.96 3.81
N ARG A 3 -0.95 -1.21 4.07
CA ARG A 3 -0.36 -1.67 5.32
C ARG A 3 0.79 -0.74 5.68
N ASN A 4 0.78 -0.22 6.91
CA ASN A 4 1.76 0.78 7.35
C ASN A 4 3.20 0.27 7.18
N GLU A 5 4.05 1.12 6.61
CA GLU A 5 5.48 0.89 6.33
C GLU A 5 5.80 -0.35 5.49
N THR A 6 4.79 -0.92 4.81
CA THR A 6 4.98 -2.05 3.89
C THR A 6 4.78 -1.64 2.44
N ASN A 7 3.63 -1.01 2.15
CA ASN A 7 3.25 -0.59 0.80
C ASN A 7 2.64 0.83 0.81
N GLY A 8 2.96 1.59 1.86
CA GLY A 8 2.43 2.92 2.11
C GLY A 8 2.53 3.30 3.58
N LEU A 9 1.99 4.46 3.92
CA LEU A 9 1.93 4.98 5.29
C LEU A 9 0.48 5.04 5.75
N VAL A 10 0.23 4.64 6.99
CA VAL A 10 -1.04 4.84 7.68
C VAL A 10 -0.76 5.80 8.83
N VAL A 11 -1.40 6.96 8.79
CA VAL A 11 -1.17 8.05 9.75
C VAL A 11 -2.49 8.58 10.27
N GLU A 12 -2.42 9.29 11.40
CA GLU A 12 -3.57 10.02 11.94
C GLU A 12 -4.14 10.99 10.89
N PRO A 13 -5.47 11.17 10.82
CA PRO A 13 -6.13 12.02 9.82
C PRO A 13 -6.06 13.50 10.20
N THR A 14 -4.89 13.96 10.62
CA THR A 14 -4.61 15.37 10.92
C THR A 14 -3.81 15.98 9.79
N ALA A 15 -3.97 17.29 9.57
CA ALA A 15 -3.22 18.01 8.55
C ALA A 15 -1.69 17.86 8.74
N ASN A 16 -1.22 17.88 9.98
CA ASN A 16 0.21 17.76 10.29
C ASN A 16 0.75 16.36 9.95
N SER A 17 0.05 15.31 10.37
CA SER A 17 0.46 13.93 10.09
C SER A 17 0.46 13.62 8.59
N LEU A 18 -0.51 14.14 7.85
CA LEU A 18 -0.56 14.03 6.39
C LEU A 18 0.60 14.78 5.72
N ALA A 19 0.88 16.02 6.12
CA ALA A 19 1.98 16.80 5.56
C ALA A 19 3.34 16.10 5.75
N ILE A 20 3.58 15.55 6.95
CA ILE A 20 4.80 14.79 7.25
C ILE A 20 4.89 13.53 6.38
N ALA A 21 3.81 12.77 6.24
CA ALA A 21 3.78 11.56 5.42
C ALA A 21 4.02 11.85 3.93
N LEU A 22 3.41 12.92 3.41
CA LEU A 22 3.58 13.36 2.03
C LEU A 22 5.02 13.82 1.78
N ALA A 23 5.61 14.61 2.69
CA ALA A 23 7.00 15.05 2.59
C ALA A 23 7.95 13.85 2.57
N ARG A 24 7.80 12.90 3.51
CA ARG A 24 8.63 11.68 3.58
C ARG A 24 8.62 10.90 2.27
N ILE A 25 7.44 10.66 1.68
CA ILE A 25 7.34 9.92 0.41
C ILE A 25 7.91 10.73 -0.77
N SER A 26 7.73 12.05 -0.76
CA SER A 26 8.18 12.92 -1.86
C SER A 26 9.70 13.11 -1.88
N GLU A 27 10.33 13.11 -0.69
CA GLU A 27 11.76 13.38 -0.51
C GLU A 27 12.62 12.11 -0.53
N ASP A 28 12.04 10.94 -0.25
CA ASP A 28 12.73 9.65 -0.26
C ASP A 28 12.24 8.77 -1.44
N SER A 29 12.93 8.89 -2.59
CA SER A 29 12.60 8.14 -3.80
C SER A 29 12.76 6.63 -3.62
N THR A 30 13.72 6.19 -2.81
CA THR A 30 13.95 4.75 -2.55
C THR A 30 12.77 4.17 -1.78
N LEU A 31 12.29 4.90 -0.77
CA LEU A 31 11.09 4.51 -0.03
C LEU A 31 9.86 4.47 -0.95
N ALA A 32 9.66 5.49 -1.78
CA ALA A 32 8.53 5.56 -2.71
C ALA A 32 8.54 4.37 -3.70
N GLU A 33 9.69 4.05 -4.28
CA GLU A 33 9.86 2.90 -5.17
C GLU A 33 9.59 1.58 -4.45
N SER A 34 10.11 1.42 -3.22
CA SER A 34 9.91 0.20 -2.44
C SER A 34 8.42 -0.05 -2.12
N PHE A 35 7.68 1.00 -1.75
CA PHE A 35 6.25 0.92 -1.51
C PHE A 35 5.47 0.63 -2.80
N GLY A 36 5.87 1.24 -3.91
CA GLY A 36 5.30 0.97 -5.23
C GLY A 36 5.48 -0.49 -5.65
N ALA A 37 6.68 -1.04 -5.50
CA ALA A 37 6.98 -2.44 -5.80
C ALA A 37 6.18 -3.40 -4.92
N ALA A 38 6.10 -3.14 -3.60
CA ALA A 38 5.29 -3.93 -2.68
C ALA A 38 3.79 -3.86 -3.01
N GLY A 39 3.30 -2.67 -3.39
CA GLY A 39 1.93 -2.47 -3.86
C GLY A 39 1.64 -3.26 -5.13
N LEU A 40 2.54 -3.23 -6.11
CA LEU A 40 2.42 -3.98 -7.36
C LEU A 40 2.36 -5.49 -7.09
N GLN A 41 3.26 -6.02 -6.27
CA GLN A 41 3.25 -7.43 -5.89
C GLN A 41 1.93 -7.82 -5.22
N GLN A 42 1.37 -6.96 -4.37
CA GLN A 42 0.10 -7.24 -3.70
C GLN A 42 -1.07 -7.32 -4.69
N VAL A 43 -1.19 -6.36 -5.62
CA VAL A 43 -2.32 -6.31 -6.57
C VAL A 43 -2.20 -7.35 -7.67
N ALA A 44 -0.99 -7.80 -8.01
CA ALA A 44 -0.78 -8.90 -8.94
C ALA A 44 -1.45 -10.21 -8.48
N ALA A 45 -1.61 -10.39 -7.17
CA ALA A 45 -2.33 -11.51 -6.54
C ALA A 45 -3.80 -11.17 -6.22
N MET A 46 -4.38 -10.16 -6.86
CA MET A 46 -5.80 -9.81 -6.73
C MET A 46 -6.50 -10.07 -8.06
N THR A 47 -6.54 -11.34 -8.47
CA THR A 47 -7.23 -11.74 -9.71
C THR A 47 -8.67 -12.17 -9.44
N TRP A 48 -9.50 -12.16 -10.47
CA TRP A 48 -10.88 -12.64 -10.39
C TRP A 48 -10.93 -14.13 -10.07
N GLU A 49 -10.06 -14.93 -10.68
CA GLU A 49 -9.95 -16.37 -10.45
C GLU A 49 -9.68 -16.68 -8.98
N GLN A 50 -8.68 -16.01 -8.38
CA GLN A 50 -8.35 -16.19 -6.97
C GLN A 50 -9.47 -15.72 -6.02
N ALA A 51 -10.23 -14.69 -6.42
CA ALA A 51 -11.38 -14.23 -5.65
C ALA A 51 -12.52 -15.25 -5.69
N VAL A 52 -12.83 -15.81 -6.86
CA VAL A 52 -13.84 -16.86 -7.02
C VAL A 52 -13.45 -18.12 -6.26
N ASP A 53 -12.19 -18.57 -6.37
CA ASP A 53 -11.69 -19.73 -5.62
C ASP A 53 -11.91 -19.58 -4.11
N ARG A 54 -11.62 -18.40 -3.55
CA ARG A 54 -11.84 -18.12 -2.12
C ARG A 54 -13.31 -18.12 -1.71
N LEU A 55 -14.21 -17.68 -2.59
CA LEU A 55 -15.65 -17.60 -2.30
C LEU A 55 -16.35 -18.95 -2.44
N LEU A 56 -15.83 -19.86 -3.27
CA LEU A 56 -16.38 -21.20 -3.48
C LEU A 56 -15.84 -22.26 -2.51
N LEU A 57 -14.74 -21.97 -1.81
CA LEU A 57 -14.15 -22.83 -0.77
C LEU A 57 -14.76 -22.60 0.63
N VAL A 58 -15.94 -21.96 0.71
CA VAL A 58 -16.74 -21.80 1.95
C VAL A 58 -17.66 -23.00 2.14
#